data_AF-X8DME9-F1
#
_entry.id   AF-X8DME9-F1
#
_cell.length_a   1.000
_cell.length_b   1.000
_cell.length_c   1.000
_cell.angle_alpha   90.00
_cell.angle_beta   90.00
_cell.angle_gamma   90.00
#
_symmetry.space_group_name_H-M   'P 1'
#
loop_
_entity.id
_entity.type
_entity.pdbx_description
1 polymer ?
#
loop_
_entity_poly.entity_id
_entity_poly.type
_entity_poly.pdbx_seq_one_letter_code
_entity_poly.pdbx_strand_id
1 'polypeptide(L)'
;MDLIGFAQARFTEVEDQLRQMAARLGGADITVIPIAAKHGDNVVHRSGRTPWYGGPTLLEYLESVELAAPQAEASRLRLPVQWVSRPTAEIRRRYTGRLAAGTLSVGDPVVSLPAGSRSTVTSLDTLDNERTTAVAPLSVSIELADDIDVGRGDVLISGAAHAVRPVLARELDATVCWFVDTPLRAGDRLALKQTTKTVRATVQELHSRVDPETLDELDSPVELALNDIGTVTLRTSSVVIADAYADNRDTGAFILIDESTNDTVGAGTILEAREVKPGAHLRTDIRWHPSSLDRGYRWRATGQPGATIWFTGLPASGKSTIAVAVERALVESGGWPTCSTATTCATACPTTWVSRPATALKTSGG
;
A
#
# COMPACT_ATOMS: atom_id res chain seq x y z
N MET A 1 31.14 -29.71 1.25
CA MET A 1 31.64 -30.78 0.35
C MET A 1 32.73 -31.65 0.98
N ASP A 2 33.53 -31.10 1.89
CA ASP A 2 34.62 -31.78 2.60
C ASP A 2 34.19 -33.00 3.42
N LEU A 3 33.07 -32.90 4.14
CA LEU A 3 32.55 -34.01 4.97
C LEU A 3 32.10 -35.24 4.16
N ILE A 4 31.78 -35.04 2.88
CA ILE A 4 31.35 -36.11 1.96
C ILE A 4 32.45 -36.48 0.96
N GLY A 5 33.70 -36.10 1.25
CA GLY A 5 34.85 -36.44 0.40
C GLY A 5 34.76 -35.90 -1.03
N PHE A 6 34.06 -34.78 -1.25
CA PHE A 6 33.88 -34.17 -2.57
C PHE A 6 33.16 -35.06 -3.60
N ALA A 7 32.27 -35.94 -3.13
CA ALA A 7 31.51 -36.86 -3.97
C ALA A 7 30.58 -36.14 -4.97
N GLN A 8 30.84 -36.32 -6.27
CA GLN A 8 30.03 -35.76 -7.36
C GLN A 8 28.58 -36.25 -7.31
N ALA A 9 28.36 -37.55 -7.08
CA ALA A 9 27.01 -38.13 -7.08
C ALA A 9 26.09 -37.47 -6.04
N ARG A 10 26.61 -37.23 -4.82
CA ARG A 10 25.84 -36.55 -3.76
C ARG A 10 25.59 -35.08 -4.09
N PHE A 11 26.53 -34.42 -4.76
CA PHE A 11 26.32 -33.06 -5.24
C PHE A 11 25.20 -33.00 -6.28
N THR A 12 25.25 -33.86 -7.31
CA THR A 12 24.24 -33.93 -8.37
C THR A 12 22.85 -34.23 -7.80
N GLU A 13 22.76 -35.14 -6.82
CA GLU A 13 21.51 -35.43 -6.13
C GLU A 13 20.90 -34.19 -5.46
N VAL A 14 21.70 -33.41 -4.73
CA VAL A 14 21.25 -32.18 -4.07
C VAL A 14 20.92 -31.09 -5.09
N GLU A 15 21.70 -30.98 -6.17
CA GLU A 15 21.42 -30.06 -7.26
C GLU A 15 20.07 -30.35 -7.91
N ASP A 16 19.76 -31.63 -8.18
CA ASP A 16 18.47 -32.03 -8.75
C ASP A 16 17.30 -31.74 -7.79
N GLN A 17 17.48 -31.96 -6.48
CA GLN A 17 16.50 -31.61 -5.46
C GLN A 17 16.22 -30.10 -5.43
N LEU A 18 17.26 -29.27 -5.49
CA LEU A 18 17.14 -27.81 -5.54
C LEU A 18 16.42 -27.35 -6.81
N ARG A 19 16.74 -27.94 -7.97
CA ARG A 19 16.06 -27.62 -9.23
C ARG A 19 14.59 -28.03 -9.23
N GLN A 20 14.24 -29.18 -8.64
CA GLN A 20 12.84 -29.59 -8.46
C GLN A 20 12.07 -28.61 -7.57
N MET A 21 12.68 -28.16 -6.49
CA MET A 21 12.10 -27.13 -5.61
C MET A 21 11.92 -25.80 -6.37
N ALA A 22 12.92 -25.36 -7.13
CA ALA A 22 12.85 -24.14 -7.93
C ALA A 22 11.71 -24.18 -8.95
N ALA A 23 11.49 -25.33 -9.59
CA ALA A 23 10.41 -25.53 -10.54
C ALA A 23 9.02 -25.38 -9.88
N ARG A 24 8.87 -25.83 -8.61
CA ARG A 24 7.63 -25.62 -7.84
C ARG A 24 7.39 -24.16 -7.48
N LEU A 25 8.46 -23.38 -7.28
CA LEU A 25 8.41 -21.98 -6.86
C LEU A 25 8.43 -20.96 -8.02
N GLY A 26 7.94 -21.35 -9.20
CA GLY A 26 7.86 -20.46 -10.36
C GLY A 26 9.10 -20.42 -11.24
N GLY A 27 9.97 -21.44 -11.16
CA GLY A 27 11.08 -21.63 -12.09
C GLY A 27 12.26 -20.70 -11.85
N ALA A 28 12.60 -20.45 -10.59
CA ALA A 28 13.77 -19.64 -10.22
C ALA A 28 15.06 -20.23 -10.82
N ASP A 29 15.91 -19.37 -11.37
CA ASP A 29 17.24 -19.77 -11.82
C ASP A 29 18.16 -19.92 -10.60
N ILE A 30 18.68 -21.12 -10.38
CA ILE A 30 19.51 -21.46 -9.23
C ILE A 30 20.87 -21.97 -9.71
N THR A 31 21.92 -21.24 -9.37
CA THR A 31 23.31 -21.69 -9.53
C THR A 31 23.76 -22.44 -8.28
N VAL A 32 24.11 -23.72 -8.41
CA VAL A 32 24.59 -24.55 -7.30
C VAL A 32 26.11 -24.69 -7.37
N ILE A 33 26.81 -24.25 -6.32
CA ILE A 33 28.29 -24.22 -6.27
C ILE A 33 28.78 -25.18 -5.17
N PRO A 34 29.63 -26.19 -5.47
CA PRO A 34 30.13 -27.14 -4.48
C PRO A 34 31.24 -26.51 -3.63
N ILE A 35 30.89 -26.00 -2.44
CA ILE A 35 31.85 -25.31 -1.56
C ILE A 35 32.35 -26.17 -0.38
N ALA A 36 33.56 -25.86 0.10
CA ALA A 36 34.00 -26.19 1.45
C ALA A 36 34.64 -24.96 2.12
N ALA A 37 33.83 -24.20 2.88
CA ALA A 37 34.21 -22.90 3.41
C ALA A 37 35.50 -22.94 4.27
N LYS A 38 35.62 -23.95 5.15
CA LYS A 38 36.78 -24.13 6.03
C LYS A 38 38.11 -24.23 5.27
N HIS A 39 38.08 -24.83 4.09
CA HIS A 39 39.26 -25.12 3.27
C HIS A 39 39.40 -24.16 2.07
N GLY A 40 38.40 -23.30 1.83
CA GLY A 40 38.39 -22.34 0.73
C GLY A 40 38.04 -22.94 -0.64
N ASP A 41 37.66 -24.22 -0.72
CA ASP A 41 37.35 -24.90 -1.97
C ASP A 41 36.16 -24.25 -2.68
N ASN A 42 36.38 -23.80 -3.93
CA ASN A 42 35.41 -23.11 -4.80
C ASN A 42 34.82 -21.82 -4.19
N VAL A 43 35.46 -21.24 -3.17
CA VAL A 43 35.07 -19.96 -2.58
C VAL A 43 35.67 -18.81 -3.40
N VAL A 44 36.99 -18.67 -3.36
CA VAL A 44 37.74 -17.67 -4.14
C VAL A 44 38.39 -18.34 -5.35
N HIS A 45 39.08 -19.46 -5.10
CA HIS A 45 39.81 -20.20 -6.13
C HIS A 45 39.11 -21.52 -6.45
N ARG A 46 39.27 -21.98 -7.69
CA ARG A 46 38.78 -23.29 -8.13
C ARG A 46 39.48 -24.40 -7.36
N SER A 47 38.71 -25.36 -6.86
CA SER A 47 39.25 -26.49 -6.12
C SER A 47 39.76 -27.58 -7.06
N GLY A 48 40.99 -28.04 -6.84
CA GLY A 48 41.51 -29.26 -7.48
C GLY A 48 40.83 -30.55 -6.98
N ARG A 49 40.02 -30.48 -5.91
CA ARG A 49 39.29 -31.62 -5.33
C ARG A 49 37.94 -31.85 -6.00
N THR A 50 37.48 -30.92 -6.83
CA THR A 50 36.26 -31.05 -7.66
C THR A 50 36.58 -30.89 -9.15
N PRO A 51 37.43 -31.77 -9.74
CA PRO A 51 37.77 -31.67 -11.17
C PRO A 51 36.56 -31.87 -12.10
N TRP A 52 35.49 -32.47 -11.58
CA TRP A 52 34.22 -32.68 -12.26
C TRP A 52 33.32 -31.43 -12.32
N TYR A 53 33.62 -30.38 -11.54
CA TYR A 53 32.81 -29.17 -11.50
C TYR A 53 33.38 -28.11 -12.46
N GLY A 54 32.60 -27.79 -13.49
CA GLY A 54 32.97 -26.79 -14.51
C GLY A 54 32.48 -25.36 -14.23
N GLY A 55 31.58 -25.16 -13.26
CA GLY A 55 30.95 -23.86 -12.99
C GLY A 55 31.87 -22.82 -12.33
N PRO A 56 31.34 -21.63 -11.96
CA PRO A 56 32.12 -20.57 -11.33
C PRO A 56 32.45 -20.88 -9.87
N THR A 57 33.48 -20.22 -9.32
CA THR A 57 33.62 -20.10 -7.86
C THR A 57 32.56 -19.18 -7.27
N LEU A 58 32.38 -19.17 -5.95
CA LEU A 58 31.44 -18.25 -5.30
C LEU A 58 31.80 -16.79 -5.59
N LEU A 59 33.09 -16.43 -5.54
CA LEU A 59 33.54 -15.07 -5.84
C LEU A 59 33.29 -14.72 -7.31
N GLU A 60 33.69 -15.60 -8.25
CA GLU A 60 33.43 -15.39 -9.69
C GLU A 60 31.93 -15.19 -9.95
N TYR A 61 31.07 -15.99 -9.30
CA TYR A 61 29.63 -15.84 -9.42
C TYR A 61 29.15 -14.47 -8.93
N LEU A 62 29.54 -14.07 -7.71
CA LEU A 62 29.13 -12.79 -7.12
C LEU A 62 29.62 -11.58 -7.92
N GLU A 63 30.80 -11.66 -8.52
CA GLU A 63 31.34 -10.62 -9.41
C GLU A 63 30.60 -10.56 -10.77
N SER A 64 30.00 -11.67 -11.21
CA SER A 64 29.26 -11.76 -12.47
C SER A 64 27.78 -11.40 -12.36
N VAL A 65 27.24 -11.26 -11.14
CA VAL A 65 25.82 -10.94 -10.95
C VAL A 65 25.54 -9.56 -11.53
N GLU A 66 24.78 -9.53 -12.61
CA GLU A 66 24.26 -8.28 -13.16
C GLU A 66 23.26 -7.68 -12.17
N LEU A 67 23.65 -6.57 -11.56
CA LEU A 67 22.72 -5.76 -10.80
C LEU A 67 21.80 -5.05 -11.79
N ALA A 68 20.49 -5.29 -11.69
CA ALA A 68 19.51 -4.51 -12.43
C ALA A 68 19.76 -3.03 -12.15
N ALA A 69 20.20 -2.28 -13.18
CA ALA A 69 20.39 -0.85 -13.05
C ALA A 69 19.05 -0.21 -12.66
N PRO A 70 19.05 0.82 -11.80
CA PRO A 70 17.80 1.48 -11.45
C PRO A 70 17.07 1.93 -12.71
N GLN A 71 15.78 1.64 -12.82
CA GLN A 71 14.97 2.09 -13.95
C GLN A 71 14.94 3.62 -13.97
N ALA A 72 15.77 4.20 -14.82
CA ALA A 72 15.88 5.63 -15.02
C ALA A 72 14.71 6.17 -15.87
N GLU A 73 13.48 5.94 -15.40
CA GLU A 73 12.25 6.32 -16.08
C GLU A 73 11.51 7.41 -15.29
N ALA A 74 11.50 8.64 -15.82
CA ALA A 74 10.76 9.74 -15.22
C ALA A 74 9.26 9.41 -15.06
N SER A 75 8.66 8.66 -16.00
CA SER A 75 7.25 8.27 -15.97
C SER A 75 6.88 7.38 -14.76
N ARG A 76 7.85 6.69 -14.16
CA ARG A 76 7.67 5.78 -13.03
C ARG A 76 8.07 6.37 -11.68
N LEU A 77 8.32 7.69 -11.63
CA LEU A 77 8.72 8.39 -10.41
C LEU A 77 7.85 8.00 -9.20
N ARG A 78 8.52 7.61 -8.12
CA ARG A 78 7.97 7.47 -6.76
C ARG A 78 8.92 8.13 -5.78
N LEU A 79 8.54 9.26 -5.20
CA LEU A 79 9.26 9.91 -4.11
C LEU A 79 8.36 9.98 -2.86
N PRO A 80 8.41 8.98 -1.98
CA PRO A 80 7.79 9.05 -0.67
C PRO A 80 8.40 10.18 0.16
N VAL A 81 7.59 11.13 0.57
CA VAL A 81 8.03 12.26 1.39
C VAL A 81 8.22 11.78 2.82
N GLN A 82 9.44 11.91 3.33
CA GLN A 82 9.82 11.50 4.68
C GLN A 82 9.84 12.70 5.63
N TRP A 83 10.26 13.86 5.14
CA TRP A 83 10.42 15.07 5.92
C TRP A 83 10.04 16.30 5.11
N VAL A 84 9.44 17.28 5.78
CA VAL A 84 9.12 18.59 5.21
C VAL A 84 9.74 19.64 6.10
N SER A 85 10.66 20.42 5.58
CA SER A 85 11.31 21.50 6.31
C SER A 85 10.91 22.86 5.77
N ARG A 86 10.71 23.80 6.69
CA ARG A 86 10.57 25.22 6.42
C ARG A 86 11.31 25.98 7.53
N PRO A 87 12.61 26.28 7.36
CA PRO A 87 13.41 26.90 8.42
C PRO A 87 12.89 28.28 8.85
N THR A 88 12.46 29.10 7.89
CA THR A 88 11.78 30.39 8.16
C THR A 88 10.60 30.58 7.20
N ALA A 89 9.75 31.58 7.48
CA ALA A 89 8.60 31.88 6.62
C ALA A 89 9.02 32.39 5.22
N GLU A 90 10.19 33.01 5.10
CA GLU A 90 10.73 33.49 3.83
C GLU A 90 11.38 32.39 2.98
N ILE A 91 11.80 31.28 3.62
CA ILE A 91 12.45 30.15 2.93
C ILE A 91 11.39 29.19 2.43
N ARG A 92 11.49 28.80 1.15
CA ARG A 92 10.58 27.82 0.53
C ARG A 92 10.65 26.48 1.25
N ARG A 93 9.52 25.76 1.23
CA ARG A 93 9.45 24.40 1.79
C ARG A 93 10.36 23.47 1.01
N ARG A 94 11.10 22.63 1.73
CA ARG A 94 11.85 21.51 1.15
C ARG A 94 11.20 20.20 1.53
N TYR A 95 11.06 19.34 0.53
CA TYR A 95 10.49 18.01 0.65
C TYR A 95 11.59 16.98 0.47
N THR A 96 11.87 16.23 1.52
CA THR A 96 13.00 15.30 1.58
C THR A 96 12.50 13.87 1.62
N GLY A 97 13.15 13.00 0.85
CA GLY A 97 12.83 11.58 0.79
C GLY A 97 13.87 10.81 -0.01
N ARG A 98 13.68 9.49 -0.07
CA ARG A 98 14.45 8.59 -0.92
C ARG A 98 13.60 8.20 -2.11
N LEU A 99 14.13 8.33 -3.33
CA LEU A 99 13.44 7.86 -4.53
C LEU A 99 13.23 6.35 -4.45
N ALA A 100 11.99 5.90 -4.51
CA ALA A 100 11.62 4.49 -4.56
C ALA A 100 11.64 3.95 -6.00
N ALA A 101 11.39 4.80 -6.99
CA ALA A 101 11.51 4.46 -8.41
C ALA A 101 11.63 5.71 -9.29
N GLY A 102 12.11 5.49 -10.51
CA GLY A 102 12.18 6.48 -11.57
C GLY A 102 13.27 7.52 -11.38
N THR A 103 13.13 8.61 -12.12
CA THR A 103 14.03 9.77 -12.09
C THR A 103 13.29 11.05 -11.76
N LEU A 104 14.03 12.00 -11.23
CA LEU A 104 13.55 13.34 -10.92
C LEU A 104 14.61 14.37 -11.33
N SER A 105 14.21 15.33 -12.14
CA SER A 105 15.06 16.45 -12.57
C SER A 105 14.44 17.80 -12.23
N VAL A 106 15.28 18.82 -12.12
CA VAL A 106 14.79 20.21 -12.02
C VAL A 106 14.00 20.56 -13.28
N GLY A 107 12.80 21.12 -13.10
CA GLY A 107 11.86 21.42 -14.19
C GLY A 107 10.81 20.33 -14.44
N ASP A 108 10.93 19.15 -13.82
CA ASP A 108 9.93 18.09 -14.00
C ASP A 108 8.58 18.47 -13.36
N PRO A 109 7.46 18.21 -14.07
CA PRO A 109 6.15 18.30 -13.47
C PRO A 109 5.94 17.11 -12.52
N VAL A 110 5.32 17.36 -11.37
CA VAL A 110 5.01 16.35 -10.35
C VAL A 110 3.57 16.46 -9.85
N VAL A 111 3.07 15.37 -9.28
CA VAL A 111 1.77 15.30 -8.59
C VAL A 111 1.99 14.75 -7.19
N SER A 112 1.45 15.43 -6.17
CA SER A 112 1.40 14.90 -4.81
C SER A 112 0.18 14.02 -4.62
N LEU A 113 0.37 12.78 -4.19
CA LEU A 113 -0.69 11.86 -3.82
C LEU A 113 -0.75 11.71 -2.29
N PRO A 114 -1.97 11.62 -1.70
CA PRO A 114 -3.24 11.34 -2.38
C PRO A 114 -4.04 12.58 -2.85
N ALA A 115 -3.61 13.80 -2.52
CA ALA A 115 -4.38 15.02 -2.78
C ALA A 115 -4.60 15.33 -4.29
N GLY A 116 -3.68 14.89 -5.15
CA GLY A 116 -3.72 15.14 -6.59
C GLY A 116 -3.20 16.52 -7.01
N SER A 117 -2.68 17.31 -6.07
CA SER A 117 -2.11 18.63 -6.32
C SER A 117 -0.89 18.54 -7.24
N ARG A 118 -0.79 19.46 -8.20
CA ARG A 118 0.29 19.49 -9.19
C ARG A 118 1.26 20.63 -8.89
N SER A 119 2.52 20.44 -9.21
CA SER A 119 3.56 21.46 -9.15
C SER A 119 4.71 21.09 -10.09
N THR A 120 5.72 21.94 -10.18
CA THR A 120 6.99 21.68 -10.87
C THR A 120 8.15 21.70 -9.87
N VAL A 121 9.17 20.86 -10.08
CA VAL A 121 10.40 20.87 -9.27
C VAL A 121 11.26 22.08 -9.65
N THR A 122 11.60 22.92 -8.67
CA THR A 122 12.43 24.12 -8.90
C THR A 122 13.87 23.96 -8.43
N SER A 123 14.11 23.08 -7.48
CA SER A 123 15.45 22.72 -7.05
C SER A 123 15.50 21.25 -6.65
N LEU A 124 16.69 20.67 -6.84
CA LEU A 124 17.00 19.32 -6.45
C LEU A 124 18.35 19.39 -5.76
N ASP A 125 18.37 18.98 -4.50
CA ASP A 125 19.52 19.01 -3.63
C ASP A 125 19.88 17.57 -3.24
N THR A 126 21.15 17.22 -3.43
CA THR A 126 21.74 15.93 -3.09
C THR A 126 23.06 16.14 -2.36
N LEU A 127 23.75 15.08 -1.96
CA LEU A 127 25.11 15.22 -1.43
C LEU A 127 26.09 15.84 -2.45
N ASP A 128 25.80 15.70 -3.74
CA ASP A 128 26.54 16.30 -4.85
C ASP A 128 25.82 17.58 -5.33
N ASN A 129 26.51 18.72 -5.20
CA ASN A 129 25.97 20.05 -5.45
C ASN A 129 25.71 20.34 -6.94
N GLU A 130 26.35 19.61 -7.86
CA GLU A 130 26.22 19.85 -9.30
C GLU A 130 25.10 19.00 -9.94
N ARG A 131 24.52 18.08 -9.17
CA ARG A 131 23.58 17.09 -9.69
C ARG A 131 22.18 17.67 -9.88
N THR A 132 21.76 17.79 -11.15
CA THR A 132 20.41 18.28 -11.52
C THR A 132 19.38 17.17 -11.74
N THR A 133 19.82 15.91 -11.75
CA THR A 133 18.98 14.72 -11.97
C THR A 133 19.30 13.65 -10.94
N ALA A 134 18.27 13.21 -10.22
CA ALA A 134 18.33 12.08 -9.32
C ALA A 134 17.68 10.85 -9.93
N VAL A 135 18.23 9.70 -9.59
CA VAL A 135 17.75 8.38 -10.01
C VAL A 135 17.53 7.56 -8.74
N ALA A 136 16.47 6.78 -8.68
CA ALA A 136 16.29 5.83 -7.58
C ALA A 136 17.55 4.94 -7.41
N PRO A 137 17.94 4.56 -6.18
CA PRO A 137 17.29 4.87 -4.92
C PRO A 137 17.96 6.04 -4.16
N LEU A 138 18.29 7.14 -4.85
CA LEU A 138 18.97 8.29 -4.26
C LEU A 138 18.08 9.07 -3.28
N SER A 139 18.67 9.52 -2.17
CA SER A 139 18.03 10.46 -1.23
C SER A 139 18.20 11.90 -1.73
N VAL A 140 17.10 12.64 -1.75
CA VAL A 140 17.04 14.00 -2.30
C VAL A 140 16.23 14.92 -1.39
N SER A 141 16.52 16.21 -1.46
CA SER A 141 15.63 17.28 -1.00
C SER A 141 15.25 18.16 -2.18
N ILE A 142 13.96 18.44 -2.36
CA ILE A 142 13.48 19.24 -3.49
C ILE A 142 12.68 20.44 -3.02
N GLU A 143 12.66 21.49 -3.85
CA GLU A 143 11.69 22.57 -3.76
C GLU A 143 10.68 22.49 -4.90
N LEU A 144 9.49 23.01 -4.63
CA LEU A 144 8.37 23.05 -5.57
C LEU A 144 8.05 24.50 -5.93
N ALA A 145 7.62 24.72 -7.17
CA ALA A 145 7.20 26.02 -7.67
C ALA A 145 6.02 26.59 -6.88
N ASP A 146 5.04 25.72 -6.58
CA ASP A 146 3.79 26.06 -5.92
C ASP A 146 3.80 25.67 -4.44
N ASP A 147 3.19 26.51 -3.60
CA ASP A 147 2.95 26.20 -2.18
C ASP A 147 1.75 25.24 -2.04
N ILE A 148 1.96 23.98 -2.41
CA ILE A 148 0.99 22.91 -2.25
C ILE A 148 1.09 22.25 -0.85
N ASP A 149 -0.02 21.66 -0.40
CA ASP A 149 -0.06 20.89 0.84
C ASP A 149 0.52 19.49 0.58
N VAL A 150 1.72 19.26 1.12
CA VAL A 150 2.46 18.00 1.01
C VAL A 150 3.08 17.71 2.36
N GLY A 151 2.79 16.53 2.89
CA GLY A 151 3.25 16.09 4.21
C GLY A 151 4.02 14.79 4.17
N ARG A 152 4.52 14.37 5.34
CA ARG A 152 5.09 13.03 5.50
C ARG A 152 4.02 11.96 5.22
N GLY A 153 4.39 10.96 4.42
CA GLY A 153 3.49 9.88 4.01
C GLY A 153 2.78 10.14 2.68
N ASP A 154 2.89 11.34 2.13
CA ASP A 154 2.53 11.61 0.74
C ASP A 154 3.61 11.08 -0.20
N VAL A 155 3.22 10.79 -1.44
CA VAL A 155 4.13 10.32 -2.48
C VAL A 155 4.05 11.27 -3.66
N LEU A 156 5.18 11.87 -4.01
CA LEU A 156 5.31 12.63 -5.25
C LEU A 156 5.54 11.65 -6.41
N ILE A 157 4.75 11.80 -7.46
CA ILE A 157 4.85 11.02 -8.69
C ILE A 157 4.99 11.95 -9.91
N SER A 158 5.35 11.39 -11.06
CA SER A 158 5.52 12.20 -12.27
C SER A 158 4.22 12.83 -12.76
N GLY A 159 4.27 14.10 -13.10
CA GLY A 159 3.16 14.87 -13.67
C GLY A 159 2.99 14.71 -15.18
N ALA A 160 3.90 14.00 -15.84
CA ALA A 160 3.90 13.79 -17.29
C ALA A 160 2.63 13.07 -17.78
N ALA A 161 2.28 13.28 -19.06
CA ALA A 161 1.08 12.71 -19.67
C ALA A 161 1.08 11.18 -19.69
N HIS A 162 2.25 10.56 -19.85
CA HIS A 162 2.45 9.11 -19.91
C HIS A 162 2.97 8.53 -18.59
N ALA A 163 2.77 9.24 -17.47
CA ALA A 163 3.22 8.78 -16.17
C ALA A 163 2.43 7.55 -15.70
N VAL A 164 3.14 6.53 -15.22
CA VAL A 164 2.57 5.31 -14.63
C VAL A 164 2.04 5.65 -13.24
N ARG A 165 0.71 5.59 -13.09
CA ARG A 165 0.00 5.95 -11.86
C ARG A 165 -0.05 4.76 -10.90
N PRO A 166 0.30 4.94 -9.61
CA PRO A 166 0.05 3.92 -8.59
C PRO A 166 -1.45 3.87 -8.27
N VAL A 167 -1.86 2.83 -7.55
CA VAL A 167 -3.23 2.72 -7.05
C VAL A 167 -3.38 3.46 -5.73
N LEU A 168 -4.44 4.27 -5.59
CA LEU A 168 -4.83 4.90 -4.33
C LEU A 168 -5.65 3.91 -3.50
N ALA A 169 -4.96 2.93 -2.93
CA ALA A 169 -5.58 1.73 -2.41
C ALA A 169 -6.14 1.90 -0.99
N ARG A 170 -7.24 1.20 -0.74
CA ARG A 170 -7.80 0.98 0.60
C ARG A 170 -7.99 -0.50 0.94
N GLU A 171 -7.75 -1.37 -0.03
CA GLU A 171 -7.76 -2.81 0.08
C GLU A 171 -6.54 -3.34 -0.66
N LEU A 172 -5.82 -4.27 -0.04
CA LEU A 172 -4.58 -4.85 -0.53
C LEU A 172 -4.70 -6.35 -0.43
N ASP A 173 -4.51 -7.07 -1.53
CA ASP A 173 -4.19 -8.49 -1.49
C ASP A 173 -2.68 -8.61 -1.44
N ALA A 174 -2.18 -9.31 -0.44
CA ALA A 174 -0.77 -9.37 -0.13
C ALA A 174 -0.35 -10.75 0.33
N THR A 175 0.87 -11.14 0.02
CA THR A 175 1.54 -12.25 0.69
C THR A 175 2.18 -11.72 1.96
N VAL A 176 1.91 -12.33 3.09
CA VAL A 176 2.43 -11.95 4.41
C VAL A 176 3.21 -13.12 5.00
N CYS A 177 4.41 -12.84 5.49
CA CYS A 177 5.17 -13.73 6.36
C CYS A 177 4.99 -13.27 7.81
N TRP A 178 4.57 -14.19 8.67
CA TRP A 178 4.23 -13.90 10.07
C TRP A 178 5.38 -14.25 11.03
N PHE A 179 5.65 -13.38 12.01
CA PHE A 179 6.91 -13.42 12.79
C PHE A 179 6.74 -13.74 14.27
N VAL A 180 5.52 -13.92 14.76
CA VAL A 180 5.26 -14.08 16.20
C VAL A 180 4.34 -15.26 16.50
N ASP A 181 4.43 -15.80 17.72
CA ASP A 181 3.64 -16.94 18.18
C ASP A 181 2.15 -16.64 18.30
N THR A 182 1.78 -15.39 18.58
CA THR A 182 0.36 -14.98 18.59
C THR A 182 -0.17 -15.05 17.16
N PRO A 183 -1.15 -15.91 16.86
CA PRO A 183 -1.57 -16.16 15.49
C PRO A 183 -2.34 -14.97 14.91
N LEU A 184 -2.16 -14.73 13.61
CA LEU A 184 -2.93 -13.75 12.85
C LEU A 184 -4.26 -14.35 12.39
N ARG A 185 -5.37 -13.66 12.64
CA ARG A 185 -6.73 -14.08 12.27
C ARG A 185 -7.48 -12.99 11.51
N ALA A 186 -8.51 -13.41 10.77
CA ALA A 186 -9.46 -12.46 10.19
C ALA A 186 -10.14 -11.62 11.29
N GLY A 187 -10.21 -10.30 11.07
CA GLY A 187 -10.71 -9.32 12.03
C GLY A 187 -9.62 -8.63 12.85
N ASP A 188 -8.40 -9.16 12.88
CA ASP A 188 -7.29 -8.55 13.62
C ASP A 188 -6.93 -7.17 13.07
N ARG A 189 -6.48 -6.30 13.98
CA ARG A 189 -6.13 -4.91 13.68
C ARG A 189 -4.66 -4.69 13.97
N LEU A 190 -3.97 -4.15 12.98
CA LEU A 190 -2.54 -3.91 13.01
C LEU A 190 -2.24 -2.51 12.44
N ALA A 191 -1.08 -1.97 12.73
CA ALA A 191 -0.53 -0.84 12.00
C ALA A 191 0.24 -1.37 10.78
N LEU A 192 -0.19 -0.99 9.58
CA LEU A 192 0.55 -1.22 8.34
C LEU A 192 1.44 -0.01 8.08
N LYS A 193 2.75 -0.25 7.99
CA LYS A 193 3.73 0.77 7.62
C LYS A 193 4.31 0.45 6.24
N GLN A 194 4.04 1.33 5.28
CA GLN A 194 4.58 1.29 3.93
C GLN A 194 5.35 2.58 3.69
N THR A 195 6.60 2.47 3.25
CA THR A 195 7.50 3.63 3.06
C THR A 195 7.54 4.56 4.28
N THR A 196 7.00 5.77 4.15
CA THR A 196 6.98 6.81 5.18
C THR A 196 5.62 6.94 5.88
N LYS A 197 4.60 6.20 5.42
CA LYS A 197 3.22 6.22 5.90
C LYS A 197 2.92 5.04 6.82
N THR A 198 2.20 5.30 7.90
CA THR A 198 1.66 4.27 8.79
C THR A 198 0.16 4.47 8.92
N VAL A 199 -0.60 3.41 8.67
CA VAL A 199 -2.07 3.42 8.66
C VAL A 199 -2.57 2.21 9.44
N ARG A 200 -3.77 2.29 10.00
CA ARG A 200 -4.41 1.09 10.55
C ARG A 200 -4.87 0.19 9.42
N ALA A 201 -4.63 -1.10 9.57
CA ALA A 201 -5.11 -2.15 8.70
C ALA A 201 -5.94 -3.15 9.51
N THR A 202 -6.95 -3.73 8.88
CA THR A 202 -7.72 -4.84 9.41
C THR A 202 -7.63 -6.00 8.44
N VAL A 203 -7.26 -7.17 8.94
CA VAL A 203 -7.28 -8.41 8.16
C VAL A 203 -8.74 -8.72 7.83
N GLN A 204 -9.12 -8.70 6.56
CA GLN A 204 -10.46 -9.07 6.14
C GLN A 204 -10.59 -10.59 6.02
N GLU A 205 -9.60 -11.21 5.38
CA GLU A 205 -9.65 -12.62 4.99
C GLU A 205 -8.23 -13.17 4.85
N LEU A 206 -8.09 -14.47 5.14
CA LEU A 206 -6.89 -15.26 4.85
C LEU A 206 -7.27 -16.22 3.72
N HIS A 207 -6.63 -16.09 2.56
CA HIS A 207 -6.96 -16.85 1.36
C HIS A 207 -6.25 -18.18 1.30
N SER A 208 -4.96 -18.18 1.61
CA SER A 208 -4.13 -19.36 1.57
C SER A 208 -2.98 -19.25 2.56
N ARG A 209 -2.44 -20.41 2.93
CA ARG A 209 -1.22 -20.55 3.73
C ARG A 209 -0.30 -21.55 3.05
N VAL A 210 0.96 -21.19 2.90
CA VAL A 210 2.02 -22.05 2.41
C VAL A 210 2.94 -22.35 3.58
N ASP A 211 3.11 -23.64 3.87
CA ASP A 211 4.11 -24.10 4.82
C ASP A 211 5.51 -24.02 4.16
N PRO A 212 6.47 -23.28 4.74
CA PRO A 212 7.76 -23.05 4.09
C PRO A 212 8.66 -24.29 4.05
N GLU A 213 8.41 -25.30 4.89
CA GLU A 213 9.21 -26.53 4.95
C GLU A 213 8.72 -27.58 3.94
N THR A 214 7.40 -27.69 3.76
CA THR A 214 6.76 -28.70 2.91
C THR A 214 6.35 -28.16 1.53
N LEU A 215 6.17 -26.84 1.43
CA LEU A 215 5.55 -26.15 0.30
C LEU A 215 4.11 -26.64 0.02
N ASP A 216 3.43 -27.14 1.05
CA ASP A 216 2.03 -27.52 0.97
C ASP A 216 1.15 -26.27 1.15
N GLU A 217 0.17 -26.13 0.26
CA GLU A 217 -0.78 -25.02 0.29
C GLU A 217 -2.07 -25.46 0.98
N LEU A 218 -2.54 -24.64 1.93
CA LEU A 218 -3.82 -24.77 2.58
C LEU A 218 -4.72 -23.61 2.19
N ASP A 219 -5.88 -23.92 1.61
CA ASP A 219 -6.91 -22.94 1.27
C ASP A 219 -7.69 -22.48 2.51
N SER A 220 -7.98 -21.19 2.56
CA SER A 220 -8.83 -20.54 3.58
C SER A 220 -8.47 -20.93 5.02
N PRO A 221 -7.20 -20.73 5.45
CA PRO A 221 -6.78 -21.05 6.80
C PRO A 221 -7.54 -20.20 7.83
N VAL A 222 -7.76 -20.75 9.02
CA VAL A 222 -8.40 -19.99 10.11
C VAL A 222 -7.43 -18.96 10.70
N GLU A 223 -6.12 -19.26 10.65
CA GLU A 223 -5.06 -18.41 11.18
C GLU A 223 -3.71 -18.62 10.49
N LEU A 224 -2.78 -17.67 10.67
CA LEU A 224 -1.36 -17.82 10.37
C LEU A 224 -0.56 -17.83 11.68
N ALA A 225 0.22 -18.87 11.91
CA ALA A 225 1.13 -19.03 13.05
C ALA A 225 2.55 -18.54 12.70
N LEU A 226 3.46 -18.64 13.67
CA LEU A 226 4.86 -18.26 13.49
C LEU A 226 5.48 -18.92 12.24
N ASN A 227 6.13 -18.11 11.41
CA ASN A 227 6.78 -18.48 10.15
C ASN A 227 5.84 -18.90 9.01
N ASP A 228 4.51 -18.89 9.22
CA ASP A 228 3.58 -19.11 8.13
C ASP A 228 3.67 -17.97 7.11
N ILE A 229 3.58 -18.37 5.83
CA ILE A 229 3.45 -17.44 4.72
C ILE A 229 2.04 -17.60 4.18
N GLY A 230 1.27 -16.53 4.06
CA GLY A 230 -0.10 -16.63 3.57
C GLY A 230 -0.52 -15.45 2.71
N THR A 231 -1.44 -15.69 1.79
CA THR A 231 -2.10 -14.62 1.04
C THR A 231 -3.29 -14.10 1.84
N VAL A 232 -3.36 -12.79 2.04
CA VAL A 232 -4.36 -12.14 2.90
C VAL A 232 -4.93 -10.91 2.20
N THR A 233 -6.18 -10.56 2.52
CA THR A 233 -6.76 -9.26 2.18
C THR A 233 -6.70 -8.33 3.38
N LEU A 234 -6.04 -7.19 3.22
CA LEU A 234 -5.94 -6.14 4.23
C LEU A 234 -6.78 -4.94 3.82
N ARG A 235 -7.61 -4.44 4.74
CA ARG A 235 -8.34 -3.19 4.56
C ARG A 235 -7.75 -2.08 5.40
N THR A 236 -7.38 -0.97 4.77
CA THR A 236 -6.74 0.16 5.44
C THR A 236 -7.73 1.26 5.83
N SER A 237 -7.44 1.95 6.94
CA SER A 237 -8.26 3.06 7.45
C SER A 237 -8.21 4.29 6.56
N SER A 238 -7.12 4.47 5.81
CA SER A 238 -6.88 5.60 4.90
C SER A 238 -6.13 5.14 3.66
N VAL A 239 -6.18 5.94 2.60
CA VAL A 239 -5.50 5.65 1.33
C VAL A 239 -4.02 5.38 1.51
N VAL A 240 -3.55 4.33 0.85
CA VAL A 240 -2.15 3.92 0.72
C VAL A 240 -1.77 3.98 -0.76
N ILE A 241 -0.59 4.51 -1.08
CA ILE A 241 -0.12 4.62 -2.47
C ILE A 241 0.62 3.34 -2.82
N ALA A 242 -0.05 2.43 -3.52
CA ALA A 242 0.40 1.06 -3.70
C ALA A 242 0.73 0.78 -5.17
N ASP A 243 1.82 0.04 -5.36
CA ASP A 243 2.18 -0.65 -6.59
C ASP A 243 2.27 -2.16 -6.26
N ALA A 244 2.17 -3.04 -7.25
CA ALA A 244 2.49 -4.45 -7.04
C ALA A 244 3.99 -4.60 -6.72
N TYR A 245 4.34 -5.51 -5.80
CA TYR A 245 5.74 -5.72 -5.40
C TYR A 245 6.65 -6.14 -6.56
N ALA A 246 6.09 -6.87 -7.53
CA ALA A 246 6.80 -7.25 -8.76
C ALA A 246 7.18 -6.03 -9.63
N ASP A 247 6.38 -4.96 -9.59
CA ASP A 247 6.61 -3.73 -10.36
C ASP A 247 7.47 -2.72 -9.59
N ASN A 248 7.26 -2.60 -8.28
CA ASN A 248 8.04 -1.72 -7.42
C ASN A 248 8.18 -2.32 -6.01
N ARG A 249 9.40 -2.68 -5.64
CA ARG A 249 9.69 -3.32 -4.35
C ARG A 249 9.51 -2.39 -3.15
N ASP A 250 9.79 -1.11 -3.29
CA ASP A 250 9.73 -0.14 -2.19
C ASP A 250 8.29 0.29 -1.88
N THR A 251 7.45 0.50 -2.90
CA THR A 251 6.03 0.86 -2.72
C THR A 251 5.09 -0.35 -2.67
N GLY A 252 5.57 -1.53 -3.08
CA GLY A 252 4.87 -2.80 -2.97
C GLY A 252 5.21 -3.59 -1.71
N ALA A 253 6.13 -3.14 -0.86
CA ALA A 253 6.44 -3.79 0.41
C ALA A 253 5.92 -3.00 1.61
N PHE A 254 5.54 -3.73 2.66
CA PHE A 254 5.14 -3.14 3.94
C PHE A 254 5.51 -4.05 5.10
N ILE A 255 5.46 -3.48 6.31
CA ILE A 255 5.50 -4.24 7.55
C ILE A 255 4.19 -4.08 8.31
N LEU A 256 3.85 -5.10 9.08
CA LEU A 256 2.76 -5.11 10.04
C LEU A 256 3.33 -4.94 11.44
N ILE A 257 2.71 -4.05 12.21
CA ILE A 257 3.15 -3.64 13.53
C ILE A 257 1.99 -3.85 14.50
N ASP A 258 2.26 -4.46 15.64
CA ASP A 258 1.29 -4.55 16.74
C ASP A 258 1.16 -3.17 17.40
N GLU A 259 -0.05 -2.61 17.46
CA GLU A 259 -0.27 -1.26 18.02
C GLU A 259 -0.09 -1.19 19.55
N SER A 260 -0.09 -2.32 20.25
CA SER A 260 0.08 -2.41 21.69
C SER A 260 1.55 -2.54 22.10
N THR A 261 2.33 -3.33 21.38
CA THR A 261 3.77 -3.54 21.69
C THR A 261 4.70 -2.68 20.85
N ASN A 262 4.24 -2.20 19.68
CA ASN A 262 5.04 -1.58 18.63
C ASN A 262 6.07 -2.52 17.96
N ASP A 263 5.95 -3.82 18.18
CA ASP A 263 6.81 -4.80 17.51
C ASP A 263 6.39 -5.01 16.06
N THR A 264 7.37 -5.32 15.21
CA THR A 264 7.10 -5.76 13.84
C THR A 264 6.71 -7.24 13.88
N VAL A 265 5.44 -7.52 13.60
CA VAL A 265 4.84 -8.86 13.71
C VAL A 265 4.70 -9.58 12.38
N GLY A 266 4.90 -8.88 11.27
CA GLY A 266 4.95 -9.50 9.95
C GLY A 266 5.52 -8.57 8.88
N ALA A 267 5.89 -9.14 7.75
CA ALA A 267 6.25 -8.41 6.54
C ALA A 267 5.38 -8.89 5.39
N GLY A 268 5.01 -7.97 4.49
CA GLY A 268 4.16 -8.31 3.36
C GLY A 268 4.58 -7.66 2.06
N THR A 269 4.21 -8.35 0.98
CA THR A 269 4.37 -7.92 -0.41
C THR A 269 3.00 -7.81 -1.06
N ILE A 270 2.72 -6.67 -1.69
CA ILE A 270 1.45 -6.39 -2.34
C ILE A 270 1.41 -7.17 -3.67
N LEU A 271 0.39 -8.00 -3.83
CA LEU A 271 0.07 -8.69 -5.08
C LEU A 271 -0.83 -7.82 -5.94
N GLU A 272 -1.92 -7.34 -5.34
CA GLU A 272 -2.91 -6.48 -5.97
C GLU A 272 -3.37 -5.40 -5.00
N ALA A 273 -3.65 -4.21 -5.52
CA ALA A 273 -4.14 -3.09 -4.74
C ALA A 273 -5.42 -2.53 -5.37
N ARG A 274 -6.43 -2.23 -4.54
CA ARG A 274 -7.74 -1.76 -5.00
C ARG A 274 -8.17 -0.46 -4.35
N GLU A 275 -8.70 0.44 -5.17
CA GLU A 275 -9.43 1.60 -4.68
C GLU A 275 -10.78 1.17 -4.12
N VAL A 276 -11.03 1.42 -2.83
CA VAL A 276 -12.37 1.24 -2.28
C VAL A 276 -13.18 2.50 -2.56
N LYS A 277 -13.90 2.51 -3.69
CA LYS A 277 -14.92 3.52 -3.98
C LYS A 277 -16.14 3.26 -3.09
N PRO A 278 -16.53 4.19 -2.19
CA PRO A 278 -17.74 4.02 -1.37
C PRO A 278 -18.94 3.75 -2.28
N GLY A 279 -19.58 2.59 -2.10
CA GLY A 279 -20.76 2.17 -2.88
C GLY A 279 -20.51 1.22 -4.06
N ALA A 280 -19.26 0.89 -4.40
CA ALA A 280 -18.95 -0.07 -5.48
C ALA A 280 -18.88 -1.53 -4.99
N HIS A 281 -18.52 -1.75 -3.72
CA HIS A 281 -18.59 -3.08 -3.11
C HIS A 281 -19.97 -3.31 -2.50
N LEU A 282 -20.80 -4.07 -3.22
CA LEU A 282 -21.95 -4.75 -2.63
C LEU A 282 -21.40 -5.79 -1.66
N ARG A 283 -21.41 -5.45 -0.38
CA ARG A 283 -21.48 -6.45 0.68
C ARG A 283 -22.59 -7.44 0.33
N THR A 284 -22.25 -8.69 0.03
CA THR A 284 -23.20 -9.73 -0.40
C THR A 284 -24.18 -10.12 0.71
N ASP A 285 -23.91 -9.72 1.95
CA ASP A 285 -24.75 -9.88 3.14
C ASP A 285 -25.83 -8.79 3.31
N ILE A 286 -25.79 -7.70 2.54
CA ILE A 286 -26.82 -6.64 2.59
C ILE A 286 -27.85 -6.88 1.48
N ARG A 287 -28.96 -7.53 1.84
CA ARG A 287 -30.13 -7.64 0.96
C ARG A 287 -30.92 -6.33 0.98
N TRP A 288 -30.71 -5.51 -0.04
CA TRP A 288 -31.49 -4.30 -0.26
C TRP A 288 -32.96 -4.67 -0.51
N HIS A 289 -33.85 -4.21 0.35
CA HIS A 289 -35.29 -4.29 0.12
C HIS A 289 -35.76 -2.99 -0.52
N PRO A 290 -36.04 -2.97 -1.83
CA PRO A 290 -36.63 -1.79 -2.45
C PRO A 290 -38.01 -1.54 -1.84
N SER A 291 -38.33 -0.28 -1.55
CA SER A 291 -39.69 0.12 -1.20
C SER A 291 -40.62 -0.19 -2.37
N SER A 292 -41.81 -0.73 -2.10
CA SER A 292 -42.86 -0.94 -3.10
C SER A 292 -43.42 0.38 -3.65
N LEU A 293 -43.10 1.51 -3.01
CA LEU A 293 -43.51 2.85 -3.44
C LEU A 293 -42.34 3.65 -3.99
N ASP A 294 -42.47 4.03 -5.26
CA ASP A 294 -41.58 4.97 -5.92
C ASP A 294 -41.50 6.31 -5.16
N ARG A 295 -40.33 6.95 -5.23
CA ARG A 295 -40.08 8.24 -4.59
C ARG A 295 -40.98 9.34 -5.16
N GLY A 296 -41.20 9.36 -6.47
CA GLY A 296 -42.07 10.34 -7.12
C GLY A 296 -43.54 10.16 -6.75
N TYR A 297 -43.99 8.92 -6.52
CA TYR A 297 -45.33 8.67 -5.97
C TYR A 297 -45.49 9.28 -4.58
N ARG A 298 -44.54 9.04 -3.67
CA ARG A 298 -44.58 9.58 -2.31
C ARG A 298 -44.64 11.11 -2.31
N TRP A 299 -43.81 11.77 -3.11
CA TRP A 299 -43.81 13.24 -3.21
C TRP A 299 -45.12 13.82 -3.71
N ARG A 300 -45.74 13.18 -4.71
CA ARG A 300 -47.06 13.61 -5.19
C ARG A 300 -48.14 13.42 -4.12
N ALA A 301 -48.12 12.30 -3.40
CA ALA A 301 -49.09 12.01 -2.36
C ALA A 301 -48.95 12.93 -1.14
N THR A 302 -47.73 13.32 -0.77
CA THR A 302 -47.47 14.23 0.37
C THR A 302 -47.42 15.70 -0.03
N GLY A 303 -47.50 16.02 -1.32
CA GLY A 303 -47.39 17.38 -1.84
C GLY A 303 -46.01 18.03 -1.66
N GLN A 304 -44.98 17.27 -1.28
CA GLN A 304 -43.66 17.81 -0.93
C GLN A 304 -42.51 16.86 -1.31
N PRO A 305 -41.39 17.38 -1.84
CA PRO A 305 -40.18 16.60 -2.07
C PRO A 305 -39.48 16.27 -0.75
N GLY A 306 -39.35 14.97 -0.46
CA GLY A 306 -38.55 14.46 0.66
C GLY A 306 -37.04 14.41 0.37
N ALA A 307 -36.25 14.75 1.38
CA ALA A 307 -34.79 14.67 1.40
C ALA A 307 -34.31 14.01 2.71
N THR A 308 -33.13 13.38 2.66
CA THR A 308 -32.46 12.81 3.84
C THR A 308 -31.30 13.73 4.22
N ILE A 309 -31.29 14.22 5.45
CA ILE A 309 -30.21 15.03 6.01
C ILE A 309 -29.51 14.21 7.08
N TRP A 310 -28.19 14.03 6.94
CA TRP A 310 -27.39 13.25 7.88
C TRP A 310 -26.43 14.16 8.64
N PHE A 311 -26.54 14.20 9.97
CA PHE A 311 -25.66 14.98 10.85
C PHE A 311 -24.48 14.12 11.34
N THR A 312 -23.26 14.44 10.91
CA THR A 312 -22.01 13.79 11.38
C THR A 312 -21.21 14.70 12.33
N GLY A 313 -20.31 14.13 13.14
CA GLY A 313 -19.50 14.86 14.12
C GLY A 313 -19.17 14.07 15.39
N LEU A 314 -18.17 14.52 16.16
CA LEU A 314 -17.68 13.88 17.39
C LEU A 314 -18.77 13.71 18.47
N PRO A 315 -18.70 12.73 19.37
CA PRO A 315 -19.62 12.66 20.52
C PRO A 315 -19.72 14.00 21.26
N ALA A 316 -20.93 14.37 21.71
CA ALA A 316 -21.24 15.67 22.33
C ALA A 316 -21.07 16.94 21.45
N SER A 317 -20.77 16.83 20.15
CA SER A 317 -20.64 17.99 19.24
C SER A 317 -21.95 18.72 18.88
N GLY A 318 -23.03 18.52 19.64
CA GLY A 318 -24.32 19.19 19.40
C GLY A 318 -25.16 18.68 18.21
N LYS A 319 -24.79 17.55 17.58
CA LYS A 319 -25.54 16.98 16.42
C LYS A 319 -27.03 16.83 16.69
N SER A 320 -27.39 16.24 17.83
CA SER A 320 -28.78 16.02 18.21
C SER A 320 -29.51 17.35 18.43
N THR A 321 -28.82 18.34 19.00
CA THR A 321 -29.37 19.69 19.20
C THR A 321 -29.71 20.36 17.86
N ILE A 322 -28.80 20.27 16.88
CA ILE A 322 -29.03 20.83 15.55
C ILE A 322 -30.11 20.05 14.80
N ALA A 323 -30.11 18.71 14.87
CA ALA A 323 -31.12 17.88 14.23
C ALA A 323 -32.54 18.24 14.72
N VAL A 324 -32.71 18.41 16.03
CA VAL A 324 -33.99 18.82 16.63
C VAL A 324 -34.38 20.25 16.24
N ALA A 325 -33.43 21.18 16.17
CA ALA A 325 -33.70 22.55 15.73
C ALA A 325 -34.14 22.61 14.26
N VAL A 326 -33.50 21.83 13.38
CA VAL A 326 -33.86 21.73 11.96
C VAL A 326 -35.23 21.07 11.80
N GLU A 327 -35.51 19.99 12.54
CA GLU A 327 -36.82 19.35 12.54
C GLU A 327 -37.92 20.35 12.92
N ARG A 328 -37.73 21.10 14.00
CA ARG A 328 -38.67 22.13 14.45
C ARG A 328 -38.90 23.22 13.40
N ALA A 329 -37.83 23.75 12.80
CA ALA A 329 -37.94 24.76 11.76
C ALA A 329 -38.69 24.24 10.52
N LEU A 330 -38.50 22.96 10.16
CA LEU A 330 -39.21 22.34 9.04
C LEU A 330 -40.71 22.16 9.33
N VAL A 331 -41.08 21.74 10.55
CA VAL A 331 -42.49 21.67 10.96
C VAL A 331 -43.15 23.05 10.94
N GLU A 332 -42.50 24.05 11.54
CA GLU A 332 -43.04 25.41 11.66
C GLU A 332 -43.20 26.12 10.30
N SER A 333 -42.41 25.72 9.28
CA SER A 333 -42.51 26.20 7.90
C SER A 333 -43.48 25.40 7.02
N GLY A 334 -44.22 24.44 7.60
CA GLY A 334 -45.24 23.65 6.90
C GLY A 334 -44.72 22.37 6.23
N GLY A 335 -43.47 21.98 6.48
CA GLY A 335 -42.94 20.67 6.10
C GLY A 335 -43.36 19.57 7.08
N TRP A 336 -43.41 18.32 6.61
CA TRP A 336 -43.67 17.16 7.47
C TRP A 336 -42.43 16.29 7.60
N PRO A 337 -41.53 16.56 8.56
CA PRO A 337 -40.37 15.71 8.79
C PRO A 337 -40.77 14.40 9.48
N THR A 338 -40.19 13.29 9.03
CA THR A 338 -40.08 12.07 9.82
C THR A 338 -38.64 11.96 10.31
N CYS A 339 -38.42 12.23 11.60
CA CYS A 339 -37.09 12.10 12.22
C CYS A 339 -36.93 10.67 12.75
N SER A 340 -36.01 9.90 12.17
CA SER A 340 -35.56 8.63 12.74
C SER A 340 -34.22 8.83 13.41
N THR A 341 -34.17 8.73 14.73
CA THR A 341 -32.91 8.71 15.47
C THR A 341 -32.06 7.49 15.09
N ALA A 342 -30.73 7.64 15.15
CA ALA A 342 -29.70 6.84 14.48
C ALA A 342 -29.66 5.32 14.75
N THR A 343 -30.57 4.75 15.54
CA THR A 343 -30.63 3.30 15.76
C THR A 343 -31.42 2.55 14.67
N THR A 344 -32.24 3.23 13.87
CA THR A 344 -33.18 2.55 12.94
C THR A 344 -33.00 2.90 11.46
N CYS A 345 -32.09 3.82 11.11
CA CYS A 345 -32.01 4.37 9.74
C CYS A 345 -30.85 3.83 8.90
N ALA A 346 -30.47 2.56 9.10
CA ALA A 346 -29.47 1.90 8.25
C ALA A 346 -30.06 1.37 6.93
N THR A 347 -31.38 1.45 6.71
CA THR A 347 -32.05 0.64 5.69
C THR A 347 -32.56 1.38 4.44
N ALA A 348 -32.37 2.70 4.29
CA ALA A 348 -32.92 3.39 3.12
C ALA A 348 -32.23 4.72 2.75
N CYS A 349 -31.19 4.70 1.90
CA CYS A 349 -31.12 5.54 0.69
C CYS A 349 -29.83 5.30 -0.14
N PRO A 350 -29.91 5.16 -1.48
CA PRO A 350 -28.76 4.97 -2.35
C PRO A 350 -28.27 6.26 -3.08
N THR A 351 -26.94 6.32 -3.21
CA THR A 351 -26.06 6.87 -4.27
C THR A 351 -26.19 8.28 -4.92
N THR A 352 -24.98 8.83 -5.13
CA THR A 352 -24.48 9.96 -5.93
C THR A 352 -24.98 10.06 -7.38
N TRP A 353 -25.12 11.28 -7.93
CA TRP A 353 -24.42 11.81 -9.14
C TRP A 353 -24.72 13.31 -9.38
N VAL A 354 -23.80 13.95 -10.11
CA VAL A 354 -23.46 15.38 -10.23
C VAL A 354 -24.37 16.18 -11.17
N SER A 355 -24.80 17.39 -10.77
CA SER A 355 -25.02 18.54 -11.68
C SER A 355 -25.08 19.90 -10.93
N ARG A 356 -23.96 20.64 -10.89
CA ARG A 356 -23.78 22.11 -10.74
C ARG A 356 -24.47 22.88 -9.57
N PRO A 357 -23.96 24.07 -9.19
CA PRO A 357 -23.65 24.39 -7.80
C PRO A 357 -24.86 24.90 -7.01
N ALA A 358 -25.12 24.28 -5.86
CA ALA A 358 -25.92 24.89 -4.81
C ALA A 358 -24.97 25.35 -3.70
N THR A 359 -25.10 26.62 -3.36
CA THR A 359 -24.30 27.43 -2.46
C THR A 359 -24.03 26.73 -1.11
N ALA A 360 -22.76 26.47 -0.82
CA ALA A 360 -22.33 26.06 0.52
C ALA A 360 -22.42 27.27 1.46
N LEU A 361 -23.41 27.30 2.36
CA LEU A 361 -23.38 28.20 3.50
C LEU A 361 -22.39 27.66 4.53
N LYS A 362 -21.19 28.22 4.53
CA LYS A 362 -20.18 28.05 5.57
C LYS A 362 -20.53 29.04 6.68
N THR A 363 -21.21 28.60 7.74
CA THR A 363 -21.28 29.40 8.97
C THR A 363 -20.00 29.19 9.74
N SER A 364 -19.06 30.13 9.59
CA SER A 364 -18.00 30.36 10.56
C SER A 364 -18.63 30.86 11.86
N GLY A 365 -18.34 30.20 12.97
CA GLY A 365 -18.75 30.66 14.29
C GLY A 365 -17.63 30.47 15.30
N GLY A 366 -17.09 31.62 15.75
CA GLY A 366 -16.66 31.93 17.12
C GLY A 366 -15.71 31.00 17.83
#